data_AF-A0A352XS78-F1
#
_entry.id   AF-A0A352XS78-F1
#
_cell.length_a   1.000
_cell.length_b   1.000
_cell.length_c   1.000
_cell.angle_alpha   90.00
_cell.angle_beta   90.00
_cell.angle_gamma   90.00
#
_symmetry.space_group_name_H-M   'P 1'
#
loop_
_entity.id
_entity.type
_entity.pdbx_description
1 polymer ?
#
loop_
_entity_poly.entity_id
_entity_poly.type
_entity_poly.pdbx_seq_one_letter_code
_entity_poly.pdbx_strand_id
1 'polypeptide(L)'
;MEEREMLAVSTAVDTESSQEPGAAMTDVADIADVKEVTTTGRVDRLAMSRQRTYTAEITKAHVALLERGVILSKQVDLFRLVNRHYYTLQNWHDQNTGWRIQRGATAIRLVRQLSAITPGYVYDRLREPRDFACLTWILWYAENRQLTGRGNEQQFLLSQFAEQIQEQSLSDVDNETGFDFRRPADRYSIQRALQYLEDLGGVQLVDGQTKEWLEQAVDADVLYEFTDVIRSLVSAFNPQLLAVVAAHLNNEGKTLQPTLLQHILADRFPVMAIKPLVRAWRALLLGPILLRYDDPEAFAELVVHADEVANELLESFGWLLDVNRDYACIVRASGMSTGPVTSLTPYGTSDQMALLMCTAIREQVTTGAWPRPDTYGCIHVTMEDMNALFYTLRERYGEQWGNEARSKSSRTLLNDVYKKMRQVGLLRGPDGAGNVLILP
;
A
#
# COMPACT_ATOMS: atom_id res chain seq x y z
N MET A 1 3.97 57.72 -44.68
CA MET A 1 2.73 58.49 -44.49
C MET A 1 2.47 58.42 -42.99
N GLU A 2 2.90 59.49 -42.29
CA GLU A 2 2.67 59.91 -40.87
C GLU A 2 2.47 58.80 -39.81
N GLU A 3 3.42 58.48 -38.92
CA GLU A 3 3.94 59.17 -37.70
C GLU A 3 2.94 59.54 -36.58
N ARG A 4 3.24 59.02 -35.36
CA ARG A 4 3.06 59.62 -34.00
C ARG A 4 1.63 59.77 -33.44
N GLU A 5 1.31 59.82 -32.14
CA GLU A 5 1.97 59.83 -30.81
C GLU A 5 0.81 59.58 -29.79
N MET A 6 0.96 58.74 -28.76
CA MET A 6 1.24 59.08 -27.36
C MET A 6 0.46 60.23 -26.66
N LEU A 7 -0.06 59.85 -25.47
CA LEU A 7 -0.04 60.55 -24.17
C LEU A 7 -1.24 61.38 -23.66
N ALA A 8 -1.44 61.14 -22.36
CA ALA A 8 -2.46 61.61 -21.41
C ALA A 8 -2.22 63.02 -20.87
N VAL A 9 -3.28 63.68 -20.33
CA VAL A 9 -3.25 64.73 -19.27
C VAL A 9 -4.66 64.75 -18.63
N SER A 10 -4.88 64.36 -17.36
CA SER A 10 -4.80 65.10 -16.09
C SER A 10 -5.66 66.39 -15.98
N THR A 11 -6.45 66.51 -14.91
CA THR A 11 -6.53 67.71 -14.05
C THR A 11 -7.40 67.45 -12.82
N ALA A 12 -6.83 67.76 -11.65
CA ALA A 12 -7.50 67.96 -10.36
C ALA A 12 -7.91 69.43 -10.20
N VAL A 13 -8.76 69.75 -9.21
CA VAL A 13 -8.57 70.84 -8.20
C VAL A 13 -9.72 70.84 -7.17
N ASP A 14 -9.31 71.15 -5.95
CA ASP A 14 -9.92 71.23 -4.61
C ASP A 14 -11.10 72.20 -4.40
N THR A 15 -11.86 72.05 -3.29
CA THR A 15 -11.95 73.09 -2.22
C THR A 15 -12.61 72.61 -0.91
N GLU A 16 -12.10 73.10 0.22
CA GLU A 16 -12.46 72.86 1.63
C GLU A 16 -13.65 73.68 2.18
N SER A 17 -14.23 73.24 3.31
CA SER A 17 -14.53 74.00 4.57
C SER A 17 -15.68 73.30 5.35
N SER A 18 -15.45 72.71 6.52
CA SER A 18 -15.39 73.28 7.90
C SER A 18 -16.64 74.03 8.38
N GLN A 19 -17.42 73.43 9.30
CA GLN A 19 -17.81 74.00 10.62
C GLN A 19 -18.89 73.18 11.36
N GLU A 20 -18.54 72.69 12.55
CA GLU A 20 -19.41 72.46 13.72
C GLU A 20 -19.42 73.75 14.59
N PRO A 21 -20.34 74.02 15.57
CA PRO A 21 -20.60 73.13 16.73
C PRO A 21 -21.99 73.27 17.43
N GLY A 22 -22.22 72.49 18.50
CA GLY A 22 -23.09 72.90 19.63
C GLY A 22 -23.93 71.82 20.32
N ALA A 23 -23.63 71.56 21.60
CA ALA A 23 -24.11 70.48 22.47
C ALA A 23 -25.34 70.80 23.35
N ALA A 24 -26.03 69.77 23.87
CA ALA A 24 -26.73 69.77 25.17
C ALA A 24 -27.02 68.35 25.70
N MET A 25 -26.74 68.14 27.01
CA MET A 25 -26.91 66.93 27.85
C MET A 25 -28.33 66.76 28.44
N THR A 26 -28.69 65.51 28.81
CA THR A 26 -29.48 64.98 29.98
C THR A 26 -30.26 63.72 29.54
N ASP A 27 -30.54 62.64 30.28
CA ASP A 27 -30.11 62.06 31.56
C ASP A 27 -30.65 60.60 31.60
N VAL A 28 -29.92 59.69 32.27
CA VAL A 28 -30.28 58.49 33.06
C VAL A 28 -31.65 57.76 32.86
N ALA A 29 -31.62 56.43 32.59
CA ALA A 29 -32.24 55.38 33.42
C ALA A 29 -32.03 53.94 32.88
N ASP A 30 -31.87 53.01 33.83
CA ASP A 30 -31.68 51.55 33.79
C ASP A 30 -32.45 50.73 32.75
N ILE A 31 -31.83 49.64 32.26
CA ILE A 31 -32.35 48.26 32.35
C ILE A 31 -31.14 47.31 32.44
N ALA A 32 -31.03 46.63 33.57
CA ALA A 32 -30.16 45.49 33.77
C ALA A 32 -30.69 44.29 32.97
N ASP A 33 -29.93 43.76 32.01
CA ASP A 33 -29.97 42.34 31.65
C ASP A 33 -28.75 41.94 30.79
N VAL A 34 -27.59 41.73 31.44
CA VAL A 34 -26.44 41.09 30.79
C VAL A 34 -25.85 40.08 31.76
N LYS A 35 -26.48 38.90 31.86
CA LYS A 35 -25.82 37.69 32.38
C LYS A 35 -26.48 36.38 31.93
N GLU A 36 -26.95 36.31 30.69
CA GLU A 36 -27.24 35.03 30.02
C GLU A 36 -26.53 34.94 28.66
N VAL A 37 -25.21 35.17 28.64
CA VAL A 37 -24.36 34.63 27.55
C VAL A 37 -24.14 33.14 27.82
N THR A 38 -25.24 32.40 27.60
CA THR A 38 -25.34 31.03 27.10
C THR A 38 -24.28 30.03 27.58
N THR A 39 -24.51 29.48 28.77
CA THR A 39 -23.96 28.19 29.20
C THR A 39 -24.23 27.09 28.16
N THR A 40 -25.36 27.17 27.45
CA THR A 40 -25.76 26.32 26.31
C THR A 40 -24.76 26.36 25.15
N GLY A 41 -24.39 27.54 24.64
CA GLY A 41 -23.42 27.67 23.53
C GLY A 41 -22.00 27.20 23.89
N ARG A 42 -21.63 27.20 25.17
CA ARG A 42 -20.35 26.66 25.66
C ARG A 42 -20.39 25.13 25.78
N VAL A 43 -21.53 24.56 26.20
CA VAL A 43 -21.74 23.10 26.25
C VAL A 43 -21.79 22.50 24.84
N ASP A 44 -22.44 23.17 23.88
CA ASP A 44 -22.51 22.71 22.48
C ASP A 44 -21.14 22.73 21.80
N ARG A 45 -20.33 23.78 22.02
CA ARG A 45 -18.96 23.84 21.51
C ARG A 45 -18.05 22.76 22.12
N LEU A 46 -18.21 22.47 23.41
CA LEU A 46 -17.47 21.38 24.07
C LEU A 46 -17.92 20.00 23.57
N ALA A 47 -19.22 19.80 23.33
CA ALA A 47 -19.75 18.57 22.76
C ALA A 47 -19.26 18.35 21.32
N MET A 48 -19.32 19.38 20.47
CA MET A 48 -18.77 19.32 19.10
C MET A 48 -17.26 19.10 19.09
N SER A 49 -16.51 19.73 20.00
CA SER A 49 -15.08 19.49 20.14
C SER A 49 -14.79 18.06 20.56
N ARG A 50 -15.52 17.52 21.55
CA ARG A 50 -15.37 16.12 22.00
C ARG A 50 -15.74 15.13 20.90
N GLN A 51 -16.80 15.41 20.14
CA GLN A 51 -17.20 14.60 18.99
C GLN A 51 -16.11 14.60 17.93
N ARG A 52 -15.58 15.76 17.54
CA ARG A 52 -14.45 15.86 16.59
C ARG A 52 -13.21 15.11 17.06
N THR A 53 -12.86 15.23 18.34
CA THR A 53 -11.73 14.48 18.92
C THR A 53 -12.00 12.97 18.90
N TYR A 54 -13.21 12.53 19.21
CA TYR A 54 -13.61 11.12 19.16
C TYR A 54 -13.50 10.55 17.75
N THR A 55 -14.03 11.26 16.74
CA THR A 55 -13.91 10.86 15.34
C THR A 55 -12.44 10.82 14.90
N ALA A 56 -11.64 11.82 15.27
CA ALA A 56 -10.21 11.86 14.96
C ALA A 56 -9.42 10.71 15.62
N GLU A 57 -9.77 10.32 16.85
CA GLU A 57 -9.16 9.16 17.52
C GLU A 57 -9.50 7.85 16.80
N ILE A 58 -10.76 7.66 16.37
CA ILE A 58 -11.19 6.48 15.61
C ILE A 58 -10.49 6.43 14.25
N THR A 59 -10.47 7.53 13.50
CA THR A 59 -9.73 7.63 12.23
C THR A 59 -8.26 7.26 12.42
N LYS A 60 -7.61 7.80 13.47
CA LYS A 60 -6.23 7.46 13.80
C LYS A 60 -6.06 5.97 14.13
N ALA A 61 -7.02 5.35 14.81
CA ALA A 61 -6.99 3.93 15.13
C ALA A 61 -7.16 3.05 13.87
N HIS A 62 -8.08 3.41 12.98
CA HIS A 62 -8.27 2.77 11.68
C HIS A 62 -7.00 2.85 10.82
N VAL A 63 -6.42 4.05 10.69
CA VAL A 63 -5.16 4.26 9.96
C VAL A 63 -4.04 3.42 10.57
N ALA A 64 -3.89 3.41 11.89
CA ALA A 64 -2.88 2.60 12.56
C ALA A 64 -3.03 1.10 12.25
N LEU A 65 -4.26 0.58 12.22
CA LEU A 65 -4.54 -0.82 11.87
C LEU A 65 -4.28 -1.14 10.39
N LEU A 66 -4.47 -0.18 9.48
CA LEU A 66 -4.20 -0.33 8.04
C LEU A 66 -2.73 -0.14 7.68
N GLU A 67 -1.98 0.68 8.40
CA GLU A 67 -0.55 0.85 8.18
C GLU A 67 0.26 -0.26 8.83
N ARG A 68 0.00 -0.50 10.11
CA ARG A 68 0.78 -1.44 10.91
C ARG A 68 0.07 -2.78 10.90
N GLY A 69 0.59 -3.71 10.10
CA GLY A 69 0.08 -5.09 10.07
C GLY A 69 0.00 -5.72 11.47
N VAL A 70 0.86 -5.28 12.40
CA VAL A 70 0.84 -5.65 13.82
C VAL A 70 1.14 -4.42 14.68
N ILE A 71 0.36 -4.22 15.74
CA ILE A 71 0.58 -3.22 16.78
C ILE A 71 0.97 -3.94 18.07
N LEU A 72 2.23 -3.77 18.47
CA LEU A 72 2.80 -4.43 19.66
C LEU A 72 2.47 -3.64 20.93
N SER A 73 2.38 -4.32 22.08
CA SER A 73 2.09 -3.69 23.38
C SER A 73 3.14 -2.66 23.81
N LYS A 74 4.40 -2.79 23.33
CA LYS A 74 5.45 -1.77 23.49
C LYS A 74 5.11 -0.43 22.83
N GLN A 75 4.21 -0.40 21.85
CA GLN A 75 3.68 0.81 21.22
C GLN A 75 2.48 1.30 22.03
N VAL A 76 2.72 1.71 23.28
CA VAL A 76 1.71 1.90 24.34
C VAL A 76 0.53 2.76 23.88
N ASP A 77 0.80 3.89 23.21
CA ASP A 77 -0.25 4.82 22.79
C ASP A 77 -1.17 4.24 21.72
N LEU A 78 -0.60 3.63 20.67
CA LEU A 78 -1.38 3.01 19.59
C LEU A 78 -2.13 1.78 20.10
N PHE A 79 -1.46 0.97 20.93
CA PHE A 79 -2.06 -0.23 21.51
C PHE A 79 -3.26 0.12 22.40
N ARG A 80 -3.16 1.17 23.22
CA ARG A 80 -4.29 1.67 24.04
C ARG A 80 -5.38 2.28 23.17
N LEU A 81 -5.02 3.08 22.17
CA LEU A 81 -5.97 3.73 21.26
C LEU A 81 -6.86 2.70 20.53
N VAL A 82 -6.24 1.68 19.92
CA VAL A 82 -6.98 0.63 19.20
C VAL A 82 -7.81 -0.21 20.15
N ASN A 83 -7.29 -0.58 21.33
CA ASN A 83 -8.08 -1.31 22.33
C ASN A 83 -9.31 -0.53 22.80
N ARG A 84 -9.17 0.78 23.02
CA ARG A 84 -10.26 1.66 23.47
C ARG A 84 -11.43 1.65 22.49
N HIS A 85 -11.14 1.62 21.19
CA HIS A 85 -12.13 1.69 20.12
C HIS A 85 -12.41 0.34 19.44
N TYR A 86 -11.96 -0.77 20.04
CA TYR A 86 -11.97 -2.10 19.42
C TYR A 86 -13.32 -2.50 18.81
N TYR A 87 -14.43 -2.34 19.54
CA TYR A 87 -15.75 -2.77 19.07
C TYR A 87 -16.22 -1.96 17.86
N THR A 88 -15.99 -0.65 17.87
CA THR A 88 -16.31 0.23 16.73
C THR A 88 -15.50 -0.18 15.51
N LEU A 89 -14.19 -0.36 15.67
CA LEU A 89 -13.28 -0.78 14.60
C LEU A 89 -13.66 -2.16 14.04
N GLN A 90 -13.94 -3.13 14.91
CA GLN A 90 -14.30 -4.49 14.51
C GLN A 90 -15.64 -4.51 13.77
N ASN A 91 -16.65 -3.79 14.25
CA ASN A 91 -17.94 -3.70 13.58
C ASN A 91 -17.81 -3.08 12.18
N TRP A 92 -17.02 -2.01 12.07
CA TRP A 92 -16.75 -1.38 10.79
C TRP A 92 -16.08 -2.34 9.80
N HIS A 93 -15.05 -3.05 10.25
CA HIS A 93 -14.35 -4.03 9.41
C HIS A 93 -15.23 -5.23 9.07
N ASP A 94 -16.11 -5.69 9.95
CA ASP A 94 -17.04 -6.78 9.65
C ASP A 94 -18.04 -6.41 8.55
N GLN A 95 -18.52 -5.15 8.56
CA GLN A 95 -19.50 -4.66 7.59
C GLN A 95 -18.87 -4.39 6.22
N ASN A 96 -17.72 -3.72 6.18
CA ASN A 96 -17.13 -3.22 4.94
C ASN A 96 -16.13 -4.19 4.31
N THR A 97 -15.26 -4.82 5.12
CA THR A 97 -14.14 -5.62 4.60
C THR A 97 -14.24 -7.11 4.96
N GLY A 98 -15.08 -7.49 5.91
CA GLY A 98 -15.09 -8.81 6.53
C GLY A 98 -13.75 -9.19 7.21
N TRP A 99 -12.92 -8.21 7.56
CA TRP A 99 -11.64 -8.49 8.24
C TRP A 99 -11.82 -8.60 9.75
N ARG A 100 -10.95 -9.40 10.39
CA ARG A 100 -10.98 -9.62 11.84
C ARG A 100 -9.79 -8.94 12.50
N ILE A 101 -10.04 -8.27 13.63
CA ILE A 101 -9.02 -7.74 14.52
C ILE A 101 -8.73 -8.82 15.57
N GLN A 102 -7.56 -9.44 15.46
CA GLN A 102 -7.05 -10.34 16.49
C GLN A 102 -6.42 -9.52 17.62
N ARG A 103 -6.92 -9.72 18.84
CA ARG A 103 -6.50 -8.99 20.04
C ARG A 103 -5.87 -9.96 21.03
N GLY A 104 -4.58 -9.77 21.31
CA GLY A 104 -3.83 -10.47 22.34
C GLY A 104 -3.33 -9.52 23.43
N ALA A 105 -2.67 -10.08 24.45
CA ALA A 105 -2.05 -9.30 25.52
C ALA A 105 -0.82 -8.51 25.03
N THR A 106 -0.10 -9.07 24.06
CA THR A 106 1.19 -8.57 23.56
C THR A 106 1.10 -7.90 22.18
N ALA A 107 0.03 -8.17 21.42
CA ALA A 107 -0.14 -7.64 20.08
C ALA A 107 -1.61 -7.53 19.65
N ILE A 108 -1.89 -6.59 18.75
CA ILE A 108 -3.15 -6.47 18.00
C ILE A 108 -2.82 -6.54 16.51
N ARG A 109 -3.59 -7.31 15.75
CA ARG A 109 -3.40 -7.48 14.30
C ARG A 109 -4.72 -7.41 13.56
N LEU A 110 -4.75 -6.63 12.49
CA LEU A 110 -5.82 -6.71 11.49
C LEU A 110 -5.48 -7.86 10.52
N VAL A 111 -6.29 -8.91 10.51
CA VAL A 111 -6.12 -10.05 9.60
C VAL A 111 -6.69 -9.65 8.24
N ARG A 112 -5.80 -9.14 7.39
CA ARG A 112 -6.13 -8.71 6.04
C ARG A 112 -6.08 -9.90 5.09
N GLN A 113 -7.21 -10.20 4.49
CA GLN A 113 -7.32 -11.17 3.41
C GLN A 113 -7.41 -10.41 2.09
N LEU A 114 -6.55 -10.79 1.14
CA LEU A 114 -6.57 -10.26 -0.22
C LEU A 114 -7.81 -10.77 -0.96
N SER A 115 -8.37 -9.95 -1.84
CA SER A 115 -9.43 -10.36 -2.79
C SER A 115 -8.93 -10.41 -4.23
N ALA A 116 -7.88 -9.68 -4.54
CA ALA A 116 -7.15 -9.69 -5.79
C ALA A 116 -5.66 -9.50 -5.49
N ILE A 117 -4.79 -9.78 -6.47
CA ILE A 117 -3.39 -9.33 -6.37
C ILE A 117 -3.41 -7.81 -6.43
N THR A 118 -3.06 -7.20 -5.31
CA THR A 118 -3.19 -5.77 -5.12
C THR A 118 -1.85 -5.09 -5.42
N PRO A 119 -1.75 -4.25 -6.46
CA PRO A 119 -0.53 -3.52 -6.73
C PRO A 119 -0.14 -2.64 -5.56
N GLY A 120 1.16 -2.52 -5.34
CA GLY A 120 1.76 -1.69 -4.29
C GLY A 120 1.79 -2.38 -2.94
N TYR A 121 1.08 -3.50 -2.77
CA TYR A 121 1.12 -4.35 -1.58
C TYR A 121 2.33 -5.29 -1.61
N VAL A 122 3.53 -4.73 -1.81
CA VAL A 122 4.79 -5.46 -1.70
C VAL A 122 5.57 -4.83 -0.56
N TYR A 123 5.92 -5.63 0.44
CA TYR A 123 6.79 -5.16 1.50
C TYR A 123 8.16 -4.80 0.92
N ASP A 124 8.57 -3.55 1.09
CA ASP A 124 9.83 -3.01 0.53
C ASP A 124 11.10 -3.80 0.91
N ARG A 125 11.02 -4.61 1.97
CA ARG A 125 12.10 -5.47 2.47
C ARG A 125 12.16 -6.85 1.80
N LEU A 126 11.06 -7.38 1.29
CA LEU A 126 11.00 -8.66 0.57
C LEU A 126 10.98 -8.37 -0.94
N ARG A 127 12.15 -8.45 -1.57
CA ARG A 127 12.40 -7.93 -2.92
C ARG A 127 12.52 -9.02 -3.98
N GLU A 128 12.90 -10.22 -3.56
CA GLU A 128 13.22 -11.35 -4.42
C GLU A 128 12.33 -12.56 -4.07
N PRO A 129 12.01 -13.43 -5.04
CA PRO A 129 11.22 -14.65 -4.77
C PRO A 129 11.81 -15.51 -3.64
N ARG A 130 13.14 -15.56 -3.55
CA ARG A 130 13.85 -16.30 -2.49
C ARG A 130 13.60 -15.73 -1.10
N ASP A 131 13.34 -14.42 -0.96
CA ASP A 131 12.97 -13.81 0.33
C ASP A 131 11.64 -14.37 0.83
N PHE A 132 10.65 -14.47 -0.06
CA PHE A 132 9.34 -15.03 0.26
C PHE A 132 9.39 -16.53 0.54
N ALA A 133 10.24 -17.25 -0.18
CA ALA A 133 10.50 -18.66 0.11
C ALA A 133 11.14 -18.83 1.49
N CYS A 134 12.16 -18.05 1.86
CA CYS A 134 12.72 -18.04 3.21
C CYS A 134 11.66 -17.70 4.27
N LEU A 135 10.82 -16.68 4.04
CA LEU A 135 9.72 -16.35 4.95
C LEU A 135 8.76 -17.53 5.15
N THR A 136 8.40 -18.21 4.07
CA THR A 136 7.51 -19.37 4.10
C THR A 136 8.13 -20.52 4.90
N TRP A 137 9.42 -20.79 4.68
CA TRP A 137 10.18 -21.77 5.45
C TRP A 137 10.22 -21.44 6.95
N ILE A 138 10.42 -20.16 7.31
CA ILE A 138 10.41 -19.74 8.73
C ILE A 138 9.04 -19.98 9.36
N LEU A 139 7.96 -19.62 8.66
CA LEU A 139 6.60 -19.83 9.15
C LEU A 139 6.27 -21.31 9.32
N TRP A 140 6.65 -22.14 8.36
CA TRP A 140 6.47 -23.59 8.43
C TRP A 140 7.29 -24.22 9.57
N TYR A 141 8.53 -23.79 9.75
CA TYR A 141 9.37 -24.22 10.86
C TYR A 141 8.79 -23.82 12.22
N ALA A 142 8.25 -22.60 12.33
CA ALA A 142 7.54 -22.13 13.51
C ALA A 142 6.30 -22.99 13.79
N GLU A 143 5.50 -23.31 12.77
CA GLU A 143 4.31 -24.17 12.90
C GLU A 143 4.69 -25.54 13.50
N ASN A 144 5.68 -26.20 12.92
CA ASN A 144 6.11 -27.53 13.35
C ASN A 144 6.62 -27.57 14.80
N ARG A 145 7.38 -26.57 15.24
CA ARG A 145 7.89 -26.49 16.62
C ARG A 145 6.85 -26.01 17.63
N GLN A 146 5.92 -25.16 17.22
CA GLN A 146 4.85 -24.69 18.10
C GLN A 146 3.82 -25.76 18.40
N LEU A 147 3.66 -26.73 17.50
CA LEU A 147 2.85 -27.91 17.72
C LEU A 147 3.48 -28.88 18.75
N THR A 148 4.77 -28.71 19.11
CA THR A 148 5.49 -29.65 19.99
C THR A 148 5.81 -29.16 21.40
N GLY A 149 5.82 -27.85 21.71
CA GLY A 149 6.04 -27.48 23.13
C GLY A 149 6.00 -26.02 23.56
N ARG A 150 6.25 -25.83 24.87
CA ARG A 150 6.25 -24.56 25.61
C ARG A 150 7.64 -24.33 26.20
N GLY A 151 8.11 -23.07 26.28
CA GLY A 151 9.41 -22.72 26.87
C GLY A 151 10.53 -22.60 25.84
N ASN A 152 11.71 -23.17 26.11
CA ASN A 152 12.92 -23.10 25.26
C ASN A 152 12.72 -23.59 23.81
N GLU A 153 11.60 -24.26 23.49
CA GLU A 153 11.26 -24.70 22.14
C GLU A 153 10.88 -23.55 21.18
N GLN A 154 10.69 -22.33 21.71
CA GLN A 154 10.49 -21.12 20.89
C GLN A 154 11.81 -20.56 20.35
N GLN A 155 12.95 -20.99 20.90
CA GLN A 155 14.27 -20.54 20.49
C GLN A 155 14.86 -21.44 19.41
N PHE A 156 15.59 -20.85 18.48
CA PHE A 156 16.28 -21.59 17.43
C PHE A 156 17.58 -20.88 17.02
N LEU A 157 18.57 -21.69 16.66
CA LEU A 157 19.81 -21.21 16.07
C LEU A 157 19.63 -21.03 14.56
N LEU A 158 20.12 -19.91 14.03
CA LEU A 158 20.04 -19.59 12.61
C LEU A 158 20.77 -20.64 11.77
N SER A 159 21.93 -21.11 12.21
CA SER A 159 22.69 -22.13 11.47
C SER A 159 21.94 -23.46 11.37
N GLN A 160 21.32 -23.91 12.46
CA GLN A 160 20.48 -25.12 12.45
C GLN A 160 19.28 -24.98 11.52
N PHE A 161 18.65 -23.81 11.51
CA PHE A 161 17.51 -23.55 10.63
C PHE A 161 17.93 -23.49 9.16
N ALA A 162 19.07 -22.86 8.86
CA ALA A 162 19.63 -22.81 7.51
C ALA A 162 19.99 -24.20 6.97
N GLU A 163 20.60 -25.05 7.79
CA GLU A 163 20.89 -26.45 7.45
C GLU A 163 19.61 -27.22 7.11
N GLN A 164 18.55 -27.08 7.91
CA GLN A 164 17.28 -27.76 7.63
C GLN A 164 16.60 -27.30 6.35
N ILE A 165 16.59 -25.99 6.05
CA ILE A 165 16.09 -25.50 4.76
C ILE A 165 16.92 -26.10 3.63
N GLN A 166 18.24 -26.12 3.76
CA GLN A 166 19.13 -26.66 2.73
C GLN A 166 18.86 -28.15 2.48
N GLU A 167 18.78 -28.96 3.54
CA GLU A 167 18.46 -30.40 3.43
C GLU A 167 17.09 -30.65 2.78
N GLN A 168 16.06 -29.92 3.18
CA GLN A 168 14.69 -30.14 2.69
C GLN A 168 14.49 -29.58 1.28
N SER A 169 15.11 -28.44 0.95
CA SER A 169 15.01 -27.84 -0.39
C SER A 169 15.75 -28.60 -1.47
N LEU A 170 16.75 -29.42 -1.11
CA LEU A 170 17.48 -30.30 -2.03
C LEU A 170 16.77 -31.64 -2.29
N SER A 171 15.71 -31.95 -1.55
CA SER A 171 14.97 -33.21 -1.70
C SER A 171 13.99 -33.22 -2.88
N ASP A 172 13.74 -32.06 -3.50
CA ASP A 172 12.97 -31.92 -4.74
C ASP A 172 13.85 -32.07 -6.00
N VAL A 173 13.25 -32.56 -7.09
CA VAL A 173 13.90 -33.17 -8.27
C VAL A 173 14.85 -32.23 -9.06
N ASP A 174 14.86 -30.92 -8.78
CA ASP A 174 15.72 -29.92 -9.43
C ASP A 174 16.73 -29.26 -8.48
N ASN A 175 17.96 -29.79 -8.47
CA ASN A 175 19.10 -29.31 -7.66
C ASN A 175 19.46 -27.82 -7.86
N GLU A 176 19.02 -27.17 -8.95
CA GLU A 176 19.29 -25.75 -9.20
C GLU A 176 18.37 -24.81 -8.38
N THR A 177 17.25 -25.31 -7.89
CA THR A 177 16.25 -24.49 -7.16
C THR A 177 16.48 -24.45 -5.65
N GLY A 178 17.25 -25.39 -5.11
CA GLY A 178 17.55 -25.49 -3.68
C GLY A 178 18.25 -24.27 -3.09
N PHE A 179 18.19 -24.15 -1.77
CA PHE A 179 18.94 -23.16 -1.00
C PHE A 179 20.35 -23.67 -0.69
N ASP A 180 21.34 -22.79 -0.82
CA ASP A 180 22.71 -23.05 -0.43
C ASP A 180 23.26 -21.83 0.32
N PHE A 181 23.27 -21.90 1.64
CA PHE A 181 23.67 -20.77 2.50
C PHE A 181 25.18 -20.51 2.50
N ARG A 182 25.97 -21.23 1.71
CA ARG A 182 27.33 -20.79 1.36
C ARG A 182 27.29 -19.60 0.41
N ARG A 183 26.22 -19.47 -0.38
CA ARG A 183 26.00 -18.36 -1.32
C ARG A 183 25.57 -17.11 -0.57
N PRO A 184 26.21 -15.95 -0.80
CA PRO A 184 25.79 -14.69 -0.18
C PRO A 184 24.33 -14.33 -0.47
N ALA A 185 23.84 -14.59 -1.69
CA ALA A 185 22.47 -14.24 -2.08
C ALA A 185 21.40 -14.93 -1.21
N ASP A 186 21.58 -16.22 -0.92
CA ASP A 186 20.65 -16.99 -0.06
C ASP A 186 20.72 -16.51 1.40
N ARG A 187 21.93 -16.19 1.88
CA ARG A 187 22.14 -15.60 3.23
C ARG A 187 21.46 -14.23 3.39
N TYR A 188 21.55 -13.37 2.39
CA TYR A 188 20.82 -12.10 2.40
C TYR A 188 19.30 -12.29 2.29
N SER A 189 18.84 -13.35 1.59
CA SER A 189 17.41 -13.63 1.48
C SER A 189 16.78 -14.03 2.82
N ILE A 190 17.43 -14.94 3.56
CA ILE A 190 16.97 -15.32 4.90
C ILE A 190 17.06 -14.17 5.90
N GLN A 191 18.11 -13.33 5.82
CA GLN A 191 18.21 -12.13 6.64
C GLN A 191 17.04 -11.18 6.40
N ARG A 192 16.69 -10.90 5.13
CA ARG A 192 15.56 -10.01 4.81
C ARG A 192 14.23 -10.57 5.33
N ALA A 193 14.04 -11.88 5.25
CA ALA A 193 12.86 -12.55 5.80
C ALA A 193 12.79 -12.48 7.34
N LEU A 194 13.89 -12.71 8.03
CA LEU A 194 13.98 -12.58 9.49
C LEU A 194 13.77 -11.15 9.95
N GLN A 195 14.41 -10.19 9.29
CA GLN A 195 14.26 -8.78 9.60
C GLN A 195 12.81 -8.33 9.43
N TYR A 196 12.13 -8.79 8.38
CA TYR A 196 10.70 -8.54 8.18
C TYR A 196 9.85 -9.10 9.34
N LEU A 197 10.12 -10.32 9.79
CA LEU A 197 9.41 -10.90 10.94
C LEU A 197 9.74 -10.17 12.25
N GLU A 198 10.96 -9.68 12.42
CA GLU A 198 11.36 -8.89 13.59
C GLU A 198 10.62 -7.54 13.64
N ASP A 199 10.48 -6.86 12.49
CA ASP A 199 9.71 -5.60 12.40
C ASP A 199 8.23 -5.81 12.75
N LEU A 200 7.65 -6.93 12.30
CA LEU A 200 6.30 -7.35 12.67
C LEU A 200 6.20 -7.78 14.14
N GLY A 201 7.34 -8.04 14.78
CA GLY A 201 7.45 -8.58 16.12
C GLY A 201 7.10 -10.06 16.21
N GLY A 202 7.20 -10.83 15.13
CA GLY A 202 7.03 -12.29 15.07
C GLY A 202 8.25 -13.08 15.54
N VAL A 203 9.44 -12.51 15.43
CA VAL A 203 10.69 -13.04 16.00
C VAL A 203 11.43 -11.97 16.77
N GLN A 204 12.31 -12.38 17.67
CA GLN A 204 13.19 -11.51 18.43
C GLN A 204 14.61 -12.09 18.43
N LEU A 205 15.61 -11.23 18.24
CA LEU A 205 17.01 -11.58 18.44
C LEU A 205 17.30 -11.70 19.94
N VAL A 206 17.81 -12.86 20.37
CA VAL A 206 18.17 -13.14 21.76
C VAL A 206 19.68 -13.01 21.98
N ASP A 207 20.48 -13.59 21.10
CA ASP A 207 21.95 -13.60 21.21
C ASP A 207 22.63 -13.68 19.83
N GLY A 208 23.88 -13.21 19.76
CA GLY A 208 24.70 -13.18 18.56
C GLY A 208 24.45 -11.99 17.63
N GLN A 209 25.18 -11.93 16.53
CA GLN A 209 25.08 -10.87 15.53
C GLN A 209 24.82 -11.44 14.14
N THR A 210 23.68 -11.09 13.55
CA THR A 210 23.33 -11.56 12.19
C THR A 210 24.36 -11.15 11.15
N LYS A 211 25.01 -9.99 11.33
CA LYS A 211 26.07 -9.54 10.44
C LYS A 211 27.28 -10.47 10.43
N GLU A 212 27.69 -10.99 11.59
CA GLU A 212 28.84 -11.90 11.69
C GLU A 212 28.55 -13.24 11.00
N TRP A 213 27.31 -13.75 11.12
CA TRP A 213 26.86 -14.93 10.39
C TRP A 213 26.83 -14.71 8.86
N LEU A 214 26.41 -13.53 8.41
CA LEU A 214 26.45 -13.13 6.99
C LEU A 214 27.87 -12.99 6.45
N GLU A 215 28.83 -12.63 7.31
CA GLU A 215 30.24 -12.53 6.97
C GLU A 215 30.97 -13.87 7.12
N GLN A 216 30.29 -14.91 7.63
CA GLN A 216 30.89 -16.23 7.88
C GLN A 216 32.08 -16.15 8.85
N ALA A 217 31.96 -15.31 9.88
CA ALA A 217 32.95 -15.25 10.95
C ALA A 217 33.02 -16.59 11.72
N VAL A 218 34.18 -16.87 12.32
CA VAL A 218 34.42 -18.11 13.08
C VAL A 218 33.47 -18.18 14.27
N ASP A 219 32.81 -19.32 14.44
CA ASP A 219 31.83 -19.59 15.50
C ASP A 219 30.65 -18.59 15.57
N ALA A 220 30.40 -17.84 14.48
CA ALA A 220 29.28 -16.92 14.41
C ALA A 220 27.97 -17.68 14.21
N ASP A 221 27.15 -17.72 15.26
CA ASP A 221 25.77 -18.19 15.19
C ASP A 221 24.85 -17.18 15.89
N VAL A 222 23.56 -17.30 15.60
CA VAL A 222 22.55 -16.33 16.04
C VAL A 222 21.38 -17.06 16.65
N LEU A 223 21.00 -16.68 17.87
CA LEU A 223 19.85 -17.22 18.57
C LEU A 223 18.64 -16.30 18.40
N TYR A 224 17.59 -16.83 17.79
CA TYR A 224 16.30 -16.17 17.65
C TYR A 224 15.25 -16.83 18.52
N GLU A 225 14.21 -16.07 18.88
CA GLU A 225 13.03 -16.54 19.59
C GLU A 225 11.74 -16.16 18.85
N PHE A 226 10.83 -17.11 18.70
CA PHE A 226 9.49 -16.86 18.19
C PHE A 226 8.59 -16.21 19.24
N THR A 227 7.88 -15.15 18.86
CA THR A 227 6.93 -14.47 19.76
C THR A 227 5.49 -14.99 19.55
N ASP A 228 4.55 -14.49 20.35
CA ASP A 228 3.11 -14.79 20.18
C ASP A 228 2.55 -14.38 18.81
N VAL A 229 3.14 -13.38 18.16
CA VAL A 229 2.66 -12.86 16.87
C VAL A 229 2.80 -13.91 15.76
N ILE A 230 3.83 -14.77 15.82
CA ILE A 230 4.04 -15.78 14.79
C ILE A 230 2.88 -16.79 14.75
N ARG A 231 2.24 -17.10 15.89
CA ARG A 231 1.07 -18.01 15.94
C ARG A 231 -0.09 -17.47 15.11
N SER A 232 -0.32 -16.17 15.21
CA SER A 232 -1.31 -15.47 14.40
C SER A 232 -0.95 -15.52 12.90
N LEU A 233 0.34 -15.39 12.55
CA LEU A 233 0.82 -15.49 11.16
C LEU A 233 0.65 -16.90 10.59
N VAL A 234 1.08 -17.92 11.34
CA VAL A 234 0.93 -19.34 10.99
C VAL A 234 -0.54 -19.73 10.83
N SER A 235 -1.42 -19.31 11.75
CA SER A 235 -2.86 -19.63 11.64
C SER A 235 -3.52 -19.06 10.37
N ALA A 236 -2.94 -18.02 9.77
CA ALA A 236 -3.41 -17.44 8.52
C ALA A 236 -2.79 -18.12 7.29
N PHE A 237 -1.73 -18.93 7.47
CA PHE A 237 -1.11 -19.70 6.41
C PHE A 237 -2.00 -20.90 6.06
N ASN A 238 -2.33 -21.05 4.79
CA ASN A 238 -3.15 -22.15 4.29
C ASN A 238 -2.40 -22.83 3.14
N PRO A 239 -1.72 -23.97 3.38
CA PRO A 239 -0.92 -24.65 2.37
C PRO A 239 -1.74 -25.06 1.14
N GLN A 240 -2.99 -25.47 1.32
CA GLN A 240 -3.87 -25.86 0.23
C GLN A 240 -4.16 -24.66 -0.67
N LEU A 241 -4.51 -23.51 -0.08
CA LEU A 241 -4.70 -22.26 -0.81
C LEU A 241 -3.43 -21.84 -1.55
N LEU A 242 -2.27 -21.95 -0.91
CA LEU A 242 -1.01 -21.61 -1.56
C LEU A 242 -0.76 -22.49 -2.78
N ALA A 243 -0.98 -23.80 -2.68
CA ALA A 243 -0.84 -24.72 -3.81
C ALA A 243 -1.83 -24.40 -4.95
N VAL A 244 -3.07 -24.03 -4.60
CA VAL A 244 -4.09 -23.60 -5.57
C VAL A 244 -3.64 -22.35 -6.34
N VAL A 245 -3.19 -21.33 -5.60
CA VAL A 245 -2.74 -20.05 -6.18
C VAL A 245 -1.46 -20.25 -6.99
N ALA A 246 -0.49 -21.01 -6.47
CA ALA A 246 0.75 -21.32 -7.19
C ALA A 246 0.48 -22.07 -8.49
N ALA A 247 -0.40 -23.08 -8.47
CA ALA A 247 -0.78 -23.80 -9.68
C ALA A 247 -1.45 -22.87 -10.71
N HIS A 248 -2.29 -21.93 -10.28
CA HIS A 248 -2.90 -20.96 -11.19
C HIS A 248 -1.86 -19.97 -11.77
N LEU A 249 -0.99 -19.42 -10.92
CA LEU A 249 0.08 -18.51 -11.34
C LEU A 249 1.08 -19.20 -12.29
N ASN A 250 1.31 -20.51 -12.13
CA ASN A 250 2.21 -21.28 -12.99
C ASN A 250 1.52 -21.81 -14.25
N ASN A 251 0.19 -21.87 -14.29
CA ASN A 251 -0.58 -22.39 -15.42
C ASN A 251 -0.91 -21.26 -16.40
N GLU A 252 0.13 -20.71 -17.02
CA GLU A 252 0.01 -19.61 -17.97
C GLU A 252 -0.35 -20.14 -19.36
N GLY A 253 -1.65 -20.13 -19.68
CA GLY A 253 -2.05 -19.85 -21.05
C GLY A 253 -1.45 -18.51 -21.47
N LYS A 254 -1.03 -18.37 -22.73
CA LYS A 254 -0.26 -17.23 -23.29
C LYS A 254 -0.93 -15.83 -23.18
N THR A 255 -2.02 -15.69 -22.44
CA THR A 255 -2.81 -14.46 -22.34
C THR A 255 -2.75 -13.90 -20.93
N LEU A 256 -2.56 -12.58 -20.83
CA LEU A 256 -2.52 -11.85 -19.56
C LEU A 256 -3.91 -11.87 -18.92
N GLN A 257 -4.07 -12.61 -17.82
CA GLN A 257 -5.37 -12.80 -17.16
C GLN A 257 -5.65 -11.76 -16.06
N PRO A 258 -6.92 -11.50 -15.73
CA PRO A 258 -7.33 -10.73 -14.55
C PRO A 258 -6.76 -11.33 -13.27
N THR A 259 -6.41 -10.46 -12.31
CA THR A 259 -5.70 -10.88 -11.10
C THR A 259 -6.62 -11.34 -9.96
N LEU A 260 -7.63 -12.14 -10.30
CA LEU A 260 -8.76 -12.45 -9.43
C LEU A 260 -8.60 -13.78 -8.69
N LEU A 261 -8.02 -13.68 -7.48
CA LEU A 261 -7.90 -14.81 -6.54
C LEU A 261 -9.27 -15.38 -6.13
N GLN A 262 -10.31 -14.55 -6.12
CA GLN A 262 -11.61 -14.97 -5.61
C GLN A 262 -12.31 -16.00 -6.50
N HIS A 263 -12.21 -15.95 -7.83
CA HIS A 263 -12.82 -16.98 -8.67
C HIS A 263 -12.21 -18.36 -8.40
N ILE A 264 -10.88 -18.40 -8.29
CA ILE A 264 -10.13 -19.61 -7.94
C ILE A 264 -10.59 -20.15 -6.57
N LEU A 265 -10.83 -19.26 -5.62
CA LEU A 265 -11.31 -19.59 -4.28
C LEU A 265 -12.77 -20.04 -4.26
N ALA A 266 -13.66 -19.35 -4.97
CA ALA A 266 -15.09 -19.60 -4.94
C ALA A 266 -15.45 -20.98 -5.51
N ASP A 267 -14.76 -21.41 -6.57
CA ASP A 267 -14.96 -22.73 -7.17
C ASP A 267 -14.58 -23.88 -6.23
N ARG A 268 -13.52 -23.69 -5.43
CA ARG A 268 -12.96 -24.73 -4.56
C ARG A 268 -13.47 -24.64 -3.12
N PHE A 269 -13.86 -23.46 -2.68
CA PHE A 269 -14.32 -23.13 -1.33
C PHE A 269 -15.55 -22.18 -1.39
N PRO A 270 -16.74 -22.67 -1.81
CA PRO A 270 -17.91 -21.82 -2.02
C PRO A 270 -18.37 -21.08 -0.75
N VAL A 271 -18.16 -21.68 0.42
CA VAL A 271 -18.47 -21.09 1.73
C VAL A 271 -17.58 -19.87 2.05
N MET A 272 -16.44 -19.74 1.35
CA MET A 272 -15.52 -18.62 1.45
C MET A 272 -15.75 -17.56 0.35
N ALA A 273 -16.87 -17.66 -0.40
CA ALA A 273 -17.23 -16.66 -1.40
C ALA A 273 -17.51 -15.30 -0.74
N ILE A 274 -16.78 -14.28 -1.17
CA ILE A 274 -16.88 -12.92 -0.65
C ILE A 274 -17.74 -12.09 -1.60
N LYS A 275 -18.69 -11.34 -1.03
CA LYS A 275 -19.57 -10.42 -1.78
C LYS A 275 -18.76 -9.41 -2.59
N PRO A 276 -19.15 -9.04 -3.82
CA PRO A 276 -18.32 -8.19 -4.66
C PRO A 276 -18.01 -6.81 -4.05
N LEU A 277 -18.97 -6.17 -3.38
CA LEU A 277 -18.72 -4.89 -2.69
C LEU A 277 -17.63 -4.99 -1.60
N VAL A 278 -17.58 -6.12 -0.87
CA VAL A 278 -16.52 -6.38 0.12
C VAL A 278 -15.16 -6.54 -0.56
N ARG A 279 -15.11 -7.11 -1.77
CA ARG A 279 -13.88 -7.20 -2.56
C ARG A 279 -13.41 -5.81 -3.03
N ALA A 280 -14.34 -4.95 -3.44
CA ALA A 280 -14.05 -3.57 -3.79
C ALA A 280 -13.43 -2.80 -2.61
N TRP A 281 -14.04 -2.89 -1.41
CA TRP A 281 -13.47 -2.33 -0.19
C TRP A 281 -12.05 -2.83 0.10
N ARG A 282 -11.81 -4.14 0.01
CA ARG A 282 -10.48 -4.72 0.22
C ARG A 282 -9.47 -4.20 -0.80
N ALA A 283 -9.83 -4.10 -2.08
CA ALA A 283 -8.96 -3.59 -3.12
C ALA A 283 -8.58 -2.12 -2.87
N LEU A 284 -9.57 -1.28 -2.56
CA LEU A 284 -9.36 0.16 -2.30
C LEU A 284 -8.54 0.43 -1.03
N LEU A 285 -8.70 -0.35 0.04
CA LEU A 285 -7.96 -0.13 1.29
C LEU A 285 -6.53 -0.70 1.25
N LEU A 286 -6.29 -1.76 0.49
CA LEU A 286 -4.97 -2.40 0.38
C LEU A 286 -4.12 -1.85 -0.77
N GLY A 287 -4.75 -1.32 -1.81
CA GLY A 287 -4.11 -0.83 -3.02
C GLY A 287 -4.63 0.55 -3.41
N PRO A 288 -3.91 1.28 -4.28
CA PRO A 288 -4.32 2.61 -4.67
C PRO A 288 -5.50 2.60 -5.65
N ILE A 289 -5.77 1.46 -6.30
CA ILE A 289 -6.66 1.35 -7.45
C ILE A 289 -7.41 0.02 -7.47
N LEU A 290 -8.70 0.08 -7.79
CA LEU A 290 -9.52 -1.05 -8.24
C LEU A 290 -9.72 -0.90 -9.75
N LEU A 291 -9.20 -1.86 -10.52
CA LEU A 291 -9.35 -1.89 -11.97
C LEU A 291 -10.59 -2.70 -12.35
N ARG A 292 -11.41 -2.17 -13.27
CA ARG A 292 -12.55 -2.92 -13.82
C ARG A 292 -12.09 -4.21 -14.50
N TYR A 293 -10.89 -4.20 -15.09
CA TYR A 293 -10.27 -5.37 -15.69
C TYR A 293 -10.06 -6.52 -14.69
N ASP A 294 -9.66 -6.21 -13.45
CA ASP A 294 -9.29 -7.21 -12.46
C ASP A 294 -10.52 -7.85 -11.78
N ASP A 295 -11.57 -7.08 -11.50
CA ASP A 295 -12.82 -7.59 -10.91
C ASP A 295 -14.04 -6.79 -11.42
N PRO A 296 -14.58 -7.13 -12.60
CA PRO A 296 -15.71 -6.41 -13.18
C PRO A 296 -16.95 -6.39 -12.30
N GLU A 297 -17.20 -7.47 -11.56
CA GLU A 297 -18.35 -7.59 -10.65
C GLU A 297 -18.20 -6.66 -9.45
N ALA A 298 -17.04 -6.67 -8.78
CA ALA A 298 -16.78 -5.77 -7.65
C ALA A 298 -16.79 -4.31 -8.09
N PHE A 299 -16.27 -4.03 -9.28
CA PHE A 299 -16.32 -2.70 -9.87
C PHE A 299 -17.76 -2.23 -10.13
N ALA A 300 -18.60 -3.10 -10.70
CA ALA A 300 -20.01 -2.79 -10.94
C ALA A 300 -20.76 -2.49 -9.64
N GLU A 301 -20.57 -3.30 -8.60
CA GLU A 301 -21.16 -3.05 -7.27
C GLU A 301 -20.63 -1.76 -6.64
N LEU A 302 -19.33 -1.45 -6.79
CA LEU A 302 -18.78 -0.18 -6.33
C LEU A 302 -19.45 1.02 -7.01
N VAL A 303 -19.69 0.95 -8.32
CA VAL A 303 -20.36 2.02 -9.07
C VAL A 303 -21.79 2.23 -8.58
N VAL A 304 -22.51 1.15 -8.27
CA VAL A 304 -23.88 1.23 -7.70
C VAL A 304 -23.88 1.89 -6.33
N HIS A 305 -22.87 1.61 -5.50
CA HIS A 305 -22.74 2.11 -4.13
C HIS A 305 -21.73 3.25 -3.98
N ALA A 306 -21.40 3.98 -5.06
CA ALA A 306 -20.28 4.91 -5.09
C ALA A 306 -20.41 6.03 -4.04
N ASP A 307 -21.60 6.62 -3.91
CA ASP A 307 -21.86 7.70 -2.95
C ASP A 307 -21.73 7.22 -1.50
N GLU A 308 -22.27 6.03 -1.19
CA GLU A 308 -22.19 5.42 0.15
C GLU A 308 -20.74 5.12 0.52
N VAL A 309 -19.99 4.50 -0.39
CA VAL A 309 -18.57 4.18 -0.18
C VAL A 309 -17.72 5.44 -0.08
N ALA A 310 -17.98 6.46 -0.90
CA ALA A 310 -17.25 7.73 -0.86
C ALA A 310 -17.48 8.47 0.48
N ASN A 311 -18.73 8.53 0.95
CA ASN A 311 -19.06 9.14 2.23
C ASN A 311 -18.39 8.38 3.38
N GLU A 312 -18.47 7.05 3.37
CA GLU A 312 -17.85 6.21 4.40
C GLU A 312 -16.31 6.35 4.41
N LEU A 313 -15.66 6.40 3.24
CA LEU A 313 -14.22 6.66 3.13
C LEU A 313 -13.83 8.04 3.66
N LEU A 314 -14.63 9.06 3.37
CA LEU A 314 -14.41 10.42 3.83
C LEU A 314 -14.59 10.53 5.35
N GLU A 315 -15.63 9.92 5.91
CA GLU A 315 -15.92 9.96 7.34
C GLU A 315 -14.92 9.13 8.16
N SER A 316 -14.58 7.93 7.70
CA SER A 316 -13.70 7.02 8.45
C SER A 316 -12.22 7.38 8.31
N PHE A 317 -11.78 7.82 7.12
CA PHE A 317 -10.35 8.03 6.83
C PHE A 317 -10.00 9.45 6.37
N GLY A 318 -10.97 10.29 6.02
CA GLY A 318 -10.71 11.55 5.32
C GLY A 318 -10.21 11.35 3.89
N TRP A 319 -10.54 10.21 3.28
CA TRP A 319 -10.08 9.84 1.93
C TRP A 319 -11.18 10.10 0.90
N LEU A 320 -10.78 10.48 -0.30
CA LEU A 320 -11.70 10.69 -1.42
C LEU A 320 -11.68 9.49 -2.35
N LEU A 321 -12.85 9.14 -2.88
CA LEU A 321 -13.00 8.15 -3.92
C LEU A 321 -13.15 8.86 -5.27
N ASP A 322 -12.30 8.52 -6.24
CA ASP A 322 -12.48 8.91 -7.63
C ASP A 322 -12.86 7.68 -8.45
N VAL A 323 -14.00 7.74 -9.15
CA VAL A 323 -14.52 6.64 -9.96
C VAL A 323 -14.55 7.08 -11.41
N ASN A 324 -13.71 6.44 -12.22
CA ASN A 324 -13.67 6.61 -13.66
C ASN A 324 -14.40 5.47 -14.37
N ARG A 325 -14.40 5.49 -15.70
CA ARG A 325 -15.02 4.43 -16.50
C ARG A 325 -14.39 3.06 -16.23
N ASP A 326 -13.06 3.01 -16.15
CA ASP A 326 -12.28 1.77 -16.22
C ASP A 326 -11.59 1.41 -14.90
N TYR A 327 -11.58 2.33 -13.93
CA TYR A 327 -10.96 2.15 -12.63
C TYR A 327 -11.58 3.07 -11.57
N ALA A 328 -11.35 2.73 -10.31
CA ALA A 328 -11.65 3.56 -9.16
C ALA A 328 -10.39 3.65 -8.28
N CYS A 329 -10.09 4.82 -7.73
CA CYS A 329 -8.89 5.02 -6.92
C CYS A 329 -9.17 5.88 -5.68
N ILE A 330 -8.29 5.74 -4.69
CA ILE A 330 -8.34 6.58 -3.49
C ILE A 330 -7.40 7.75 -3.65
N VAL A 331 -7.92 8.97 -3.47
CA VAL A 331 -7.13 10.20 -3.34
C VAL A 331 -6.98 10.56 -1.87
N ARG A 332 -5.74 10.74 -1.44
CA ARG A 332 -5.37 11.08 -0.06
C ARG A 332 -4.72 12.44 -0.02
N ALA A 333 -5.04 13.26 0.97
CA ALA A 333 -4.38 14.56 1.10
C ALA A 333 -2.88 14.37 1.37
N SER A 334 -2.05 15.30 0.88
CA SER A 334 -0.60 15.25 1.08
C SER A 334 -0.26 15.22 2.57
N GLY A 335 0.66 14.32 2.95
CA GLY A 335 1.05 14.12 4.36
C GLY A 335 0.15 13.16 5.14
N MET A 336 -0.96 12.70 4.56
CA MET A 336 -1.71 11.55 5.11
C MET A 336 -0.96 10.25 4.84
N SER A 337 -1.18 9.25 5.69
CA SER A 337 -0.52 7.95 5.55
C SER A 337 -0.71 7.33 4.16
N THR A 338 0.37 6.82 3.60
CA THR A 338 0.37 6.06 2.35
C THR A 338 -0.12 4.62 2.53
N GLY A 339 -0.45 4.21 3.76
CA GLY A 339 -0.86 2.83 4.01
C GLY A 339 0.26 1.85 3.65
N PRO A 340 -0.05 0.58 3.38
CA PRO A 340 0.92 -0.44 3.00
C PRO A 340 1.33 -0.35 1.51
N VAL A 341 1.02 0.76 0.81
CA VAL A 341 1.16 0.89 -0.64
C VAL A 341 2.47 1.57 -0.99
N THR A 342 3.29 0.94 -1.84
CA THR A 342 4.45 1.58 -2.47
C THR A 342 3.99 2.72 -3.37
N SER A 343 4.29 3.96 -3.01
CA SER A 343 3.97 5.13 -3.82
C SER A 343 4.99 5.38 -4.94
N LEU A 344 4.58 6.14 -5.96
CA LEU A 344 5.52 6.84 -6.84
C LEU A 344 6.12 8.01 -6.06
N THR A 345 7.45 8.12 -6.11
CA THR A 345 8.19 9.19 -5.46
C THR A 345 8.80 10.12 -6.51
N PRO A 346 8.81 11.44 -6.28
CA PRO A 346 9.43 12.36 -7.22
C PRO A 346 10.95 12.27 -7.26
N TYR A 347 11.58 11.48 -6.39
CA TYR A 347 13.03 11.35 -6.26
C TYR A 347 13.58 10.01 -6.79
N GLY A 348 12.73 9.00 -6.95
CA GLY A 348 13.14 7.69 -7.44
C GLY A 348 13.40 7.71 -8.94
N THR A 349 14.59 7.32 -9.38
CA THR A 349 14.96 7.30 -10.80
C THR A 349 14.00 6.43 -11.63
N SER A 350 13.69 5.22 -11.17
CA SER A 350 12.73 4.33 -11.83
C SER A 350 11.30 4.86 -11.79
N ASP A 351 10.92 5.59 -10.73
CA ASP A 351 9.61 6.21 -10.57
C ASP A 351 9.40 7.34 -11.60
N GLN A 352 10.41 8.21 -11.75
CA GLN A 352 10.40 9.28 -12.75
C GLN A 352 10.35 8.70 -14.17
N MET A 353 11.17 7.68 -14.46
CA MET A 353 11.16 7.00 -15.75
C MET A 353 9.80 6.32 -16.03
N ALA A 354 9.16 5.72 -15.03
CA ALA A 354 7.83 5.14 -15.17
C ALA A 354 6.78 6.21 -15.53
N LEU A 355 6.83 7.39 -14.90
CA LEU A 355 5.95 8.51 -15.23
C LEU A 355 6.18 9.05 -16.66
N LEU A 356 7.43 9.15 -17.09
CA LEU A 356 7.78 9.51 -18.46
C LEU A 356 7.28 8.46 -19.47
N MET A 357 7.41 7.18 -19.15
CA MET A 357 6.83 6.09 -19.94
C MET A 357 5.31 6.22 -20.05
N CYS A 358 4.59 6.46 -18.95
CA CYS A 358 3.13 6.67 -19.01
C CYS A 358 2.73 7.84 -19.92
N THR A 359 3.48 8.94 -19.87
CA THR A 359 3.25 10.10 -20.75
C THR A 359 3.45 9.72 -22.21
N ALA A 360 4.56 9.05 -22.52
CA ALA A 360 4.89 8.63 -23.87
C ALA A 360 3.90 7.59 -24.43
N ILE A 361 3.45 6.64 -23.60
CA ILE A 361 2.41 5.66 -23.97
C ILE A 361 1.12 6.39 -24.35
N ARG A 362 0.70 7.37 -23.55
CA ARG A 362 -0.48 8.19 -23.84
C ARG A 362 -0.35 8.93 -25.16
N GLU A 363 0.83 9.48 -25.45
CA GLU A 363 1.12 10.12 -26.74
C GLU A 363 0.97 9.12 -27.90
N GLN A 364 1.51 7.90 -27.79
CA GLN A 364 1.36 6.87 -28.84
C GLN A 364 -0.10 6.50 -29.12
N VAL A 365 -0.93 6.41 -28.08
CA VAL A 365 -2.37 6.11 -28.23
C VAL A 365 -3.12 7.28 -28.83
N THR A 366 -2.89 8.51 -28.34
CA THR A 366 -3.59 9.72 -28.81
C THR A 366 -3.26 10.07 -30.26
N THR A 367 -2.03 9.81 -30.70
CA THR A 367 -1.59 10.00 -32.09
C THR A 367 -2.05 8.87 -33.01
N GLY A 368 -2.56 7.77 -32.46
CA GLY A 368 -2.99 6.59 -33.21
C GLY A 368 -1.85 5.69 -33.68
N ALA A 369 -0.63 5.91 -33.21
CA ALA A 369 0.52 5.05 -33.49
C ALA A 369 0.37 3.68 -32.80
N TRP A 370 -0.26 3.64 -31.63
CA TRP A 370 -0.61 2.41 -30.92
C TRP A 370 -2.11 2.12 -30.98
N PRO A 371 -2.53 0.85 -30.79
CA PRO A 371 -3.93 0.47 -30.76
C PRO A 371 -4.73 1.27 -29.73
N ARG A 372 -6.02 1.48 -30.02
CA ARG A 372 -6.93 2.04 -29.03
C ARG A 372 -7.09 1.08 -27.85
N PRO A 373 -7.32 1.60 -26.63
CA PRO A 373 -7.61 0.77 -25.48
C PRO A 373 -8.82 -0.13 -25.72
N ASP A 374 -8.81 -1.32 -25.11
CA ASP A 374 -9.89 -2.30 -25.19
C ASP A 374 -11.13 -1.87 -24.38
N THR A 375 -12.09 -2.79 -24.22
CA THR A 375 -13.31 -2.53 -23.45
C THR A 375 -13.06 -2.30 -21.97
N TYR A 376 -11.86 -2.50 -21.43
CA TYR A 376 -11.47 -2.23 -20.06
C TYR A 376 -10.45 -1.09 -19.94
N GLY A 377 -10.14 -0.39 -21.03
CA GLY A 377 -9.14 0.68 -21.04
C GLY A 377 -7.70 0.15 -21.07
N CYS A 378 -7.48 -1.15 -21.28
CA CYS A 378 -6.16 -1.75 -21.33
C CYS A 378 -5.57 -1.71 -22.75
N ILE A 379 -4.24 -1.70 -22.85
CA ILE A 379 -3.52 -1.70 -24.14
C ILE A 379 -2.52 -2.85 -24.17
N HIS A 380 -2.62 -3.71 -25.18
CA HIS A 380 -1.64 -4.76 -25.44
C HIS A 380 -0.50 -4.20 -26.28
N VAL A 381 0.73 -4.31 -25.77
CA VAL A 381 1.92 -3.73 -26.39
C VAL A 381 2.99 -4.80 -26.54
N THR A 382 3.65 -4.81 -27.69
CA THR A 382 4.74 -5.75 -27.95
C THR A 382 6.00 -5.37 -27.19
N MET A 383 6.89 -6.33 -26.97
CA MET A 383 8.22 -6.07 -26.42
C MET A 383 9.01 -5.08 -27.30
N GLU A 384 8.87 -5.18 -28.62
CA GLU A 384 9.57 -4.33 -29.59
C GLU A 384 9.12 -2.87 -29.48
N ASP A 385 7.81 -2.63 -29.44
CA ASP A 385 7.23 -1.29 -29.30
C ASP A 385 7.66 -0.62 -27.99
N MET A 386 7.65 -1.37 -26.88
CA MET A 386 8.11 -0.84 -25.60
C MET A 386 9.60 -0.51 -25.60
N ASN A 387 10.44 -1.34 -26.23
CA ASN A 387 11.87 -1.05 -26.36
C ASN A 387 12.11 0.21 -27.21
N ALA A 388 11.40 0.35 -28.34
CA ALA A 388 11.49 1.52 -29.21
C ALA A 388 11.04 2.80 -28.48
N LEU A 389 9.95 2.72 -27.72
CA LEU A 389 9.46 3.84 -26.92
C LEU A 389 10.47 4.25 -25.84
N PHE A 390 11.02 3.27 -25.11
CA PHE A 390 12.01 3.53 -24.06
C PHE A 390 13.32 4.08 -24.63
N TYR A 391 13.74 3.61 -25.80
CA TYR A 391 14.91 4.16 -26.50
C TYR A 391 14.72 5.65 -26.82
N THR A 392 13.55 6.02 -27.35
CA THR A 392 13.19 7.42 -27.63
C THR A 392 13.21 8.29 -26.36
N LEU A 393 12.70 7.76 -25.24
CA LEU A 393 12.77 8.45 -23.96
C LEU A 393 14.21 8.63 -23.46
N ARG A 394 15.06 7.61 -23.63
CA ARG A 394 16.47 7.69 -23.25
C ARG A 394 17.21 8.72 -24.08
N GLU A 395 16.95 8.83 -25.38
CA GLU A 395 17.55 9.88 -26.21
C GLU A 395 17.10 11.28 -25.76
N ARG A 396 15.82 11.45 -25.42
CA ARG A 396 15.27 12.76 -25.07
C ARG A 396 15.63 13.23 -23.66
N TYR A 397 15.63 12.32 -22.69
CA TYR A 397 15.77 12.65 -21.27
C TYR A 397 16.99 12.02 -20.58
N GLY A 398 17.72 11.12 -21.25
CA GLY A 398 18.79 10.32 -20.65
C GLY A 398 19.94 11.12 -20.07
N GLU A 399 20.25 12.29 -20.64
CA GLU A 399 21.27 13.21 -20.12
C GLU A 399 20.91 13.79 -18.74
N GLN A 400 19.62 13.84 -18.40
CA GLN A 400 19.12 14.35 -17.12
C GLN A 400 19.10 13.26 -16.04
N TRP A 401 19.41 12.00 -16.38
CA TRP A 401 19.39 10.89 -15.43
C TRP A 401 20.67 10.82 -14.59
N GLY A 402 20.54 10.30 -13.36
CA GLY A 402 21.68 10.07 -12.47
C GLY A 402 22.74 9.12 -13.06
N ASN A 403 23.99 9.23 -12.58
CA ASN A 403 25.14 8.48 -13.10
C ASN A 403 24.91 6.96 -13.13
N GLU A 404 24.30 6.40 -12.08
CA GLU A 404 23.99 4.97 -12.01
C GLU A 404 23.09 4.55 -13.18
N ALA A 405 22.01 5.29 -13.42
CA ALA A 405 21.10 5.01 -14.51
C ALA A 405 21.79 5.17 -15.88
N ARG A 406 22.56 6.24 -16.08
CA ARG A 406 23.28 6.44 -17.35
C ARG A 406 24.25 5.31 -17.68
N SER A 407 24.86 4.70 -16.66
CA SER A 407 25.79 3.58 -16.82
C SER A 407 25.13 2.23 -17.15
N LYS A 408 23.82 2.07 -16.86
CA LYS A 408 23.08 0.83 -17.10
C LYS A 408 22.71 0.67 -18.58
N SER A 409 22.65 -0.60 -19.02
CA SER A 409 22.13 -0.94 -20.34
C SER A 409 20.64 -0.58 -20.46
N SER A 410 20.16 -0.27 -21.68
CA SER A 410 18.75 0.08 -21.89
C SER A 410 17.80 -1.04 -21.46
N ARG A 411 18.20 -2.31 -21.69
CA ARG A 411 17.43 -3.48 -21.27
C ARG A 411 17.32 -3.58 -19.74
N THR A 412 18.43 -3.36 -19.04
CA THR A 412 18.44 -3.38 -17.56
C THR A 412 17.55 -2.28 -16.99
N LEU A 413 17.65 -1.05 -17.53
CA LEU A 413 16.81 0.05 -17.08
C LEU A 413 15.33 -0.18 -17.38
N LEU A 414 15.00 -0.66 -18.57
CA LEU A 414 13.60 -0.95 -18.93
C LEU A 414 13.02 -2.02 -18.00
N ASN A 415 13.80 -3.03 -17.61
CA ASN A 415 13.39 -4.02 -16.61
C ASN A 415 13.16 -3.39 -15.23
N ASP A 416 14.00 -2.45 -14.80
CA ASP A 416 13.80 -1.70 -13.55
C ASP A 416 12.49 -0.88 -13.61
N VAL A 417 12.21 -0.25 -14.77
CA VAL A 417 10.97 0.48 -15.02
C VAL A 417 9.75 -0.44 -15.04
N TYR A 418 9.82 -1.59 -15.70
CA TYR A 418 8.76 -2.60 -15.67
C TYR A 418 8.49 -3.11 -14.27
N LYS A 419 9.54 -3.36 -13.48
CA LYS A 419 9.39 -3.73 -12.07
C LYS A 419 8.61 -2.66 -11.32
N LYS A 420 8.97 -1.38 -11.49
CA LYS A 420 8.24 -0.28 -10.84
C LYS A 420 6.80 -0.15 -11.34
N MET A 421 6.56 -0.19 -12.65
CA MET A 421 5.21 -0.11 -13.23
C MET A 421 4.32 -1.26 -12.76
N ARG A 422 4.83 -2.48 -12.65
CA ARG A 422 4.11 -3.62 -12.04
C ARG A 422 3.83 -3.37 -10.56
N GLN A 423 4.83 -2.91 -9.81
CA GLN A 423 4.68 -2.60 -8.40
C GLN A 423 3.58 -1.58 -8.16
N VAL A 424 3.43 -0.54 -8.97
CA VAL A 424 2.38 0.48 -8.76
C VAL A 424 1.06 0.18 -9.50
N GLY A 425 0.99 -0.92 -10.26
CA GLY A 425 -0.25 -1.36 -10.91
C GLY A 425 -0.54 -0.74 -12.27
N LEU A 426 0.49 -0.31 -13.00
CA LEU A 426 0.38 0.29 -14.33
C LEU A 426 0.60 -0.71 -15.47
N LEU A 427 1.15 -1.90 -15.16
CA LEU A 427 1.54 -2.90 -16.16
C LEU A 427 1.34 -4.34 -15.64
N ARG A 428 1.05 -5.27 -16.56
CA ARG A 428 1.10 -6.74 -16.38
C ARG A 428 1.98 -7.39 -17.45
N GLY A 429 2.46 -8.60 -17.15
CA GLY A 429 3.38 -9.35 -18.00
C GLY A 429 4.85 -9.12 -17.68
N PRO A 430 5.79 -9.48 -18.57
CA PRO A 430 5.52 -9.98 -19.92
C PRO A 430 4.79 -11.33 -19.93
N ASP A 431 4.01 -11.59 -20.98
CA ASP A 431 3.51 -12.94 -21.29
C ASP A 431 4.62 -13.82 -21.89
N GLY A 432 4.30 -15.07 -22.24
CA GLY A 432 5.25 -16.01 -22.86
C GLY A 432 5.83 -15.56 -24.21
N ALA A 433 5.26 -14.55 -24.86
CA ALA A 433 5.77 -13.93 -26.09
C ALA A 433 6.54 -12.62 -25.82
N GLY A 434 6.64 -12.19 -24.56
CA GLY A 434 7.30 -10.94 -24.19
C GLY A 434 6.37 -9.71 -24.17
N ASN A 435 5.10 -9.87 -24.53
CA ASN A 435 4.17 -8.73 -24.64
C ASN A 435 3.69 -8.30 -23.25
N VAL A 436 3.34 -7.03 -23.13
CA VAL A 436 2.87 -6.44 -21.88
C VAL A 436 1.45 -5.88 -22.04
N LEU A 437 0.71 -5.85 -20.94
CA LEU A 437 -0.58 -5.18 -20.85
C LEU A 437 -0.38 -3.91 -20.05
N ILE A 438 -0.62 -2.76 -20.68
CA ILE A 438 -0.69 -1.48 -20.00
C ILE A 438 -2.10 -1.32 -19.44
N LEU A 439 -2.18 -0.99 -18.16
CA LEU A 439 -3.43 -0.79 -17.43
C LEU A 439 -3.90 0.68 -17.56
N PRO A 440 -5.22 0.95 -17.37
CA PRO A 440 -5.83 2.27 -17.55
C PRO A 440 -5.17 3.45 -16.84
#